data_AF-A0A1H5YZ91-F1
#
_entry.id   AF-A0A1H5YZ91-F1
#
_cell.length_a   1.000
_cell.length_b   1.000
_cell.length_c   1.000
_cell.angle_alpha   90.00
_cell.angle_beta   90.00
_cell.angle_gamma   90.00
#
_symmetry.space_group_name_H-M   'P 1'
#
loop_
_entity.id
_entity.type
_entity.pdbx_description
1 polymer ?
#
loop_
_entity_poly.entity_id
_entity_poly.type
_entity_poly.pdbx_seq_one_letter_code
_entity_poly.pdbx_strand_id
1 'polypeptide(L)'
;MKDNLIKYTIPILLIIIGLFDNDFWHSPFTRAGIISLITLILGWLIDNYKQLILIINTQILHRKKDFRLSIAYLYRIKVDNEYLLVKSRTRNYYQPVGGCYKTLPSSSAIFEKLEVKPDRKFETEKGIAKNDLRVYVRGKNVISFLKWFDSKKDREISPWREFCEELISEDILPWRQFRFIDYVGFPFLVQVKSIQYSITFTVEGLSDAKA
;
A
#
# COMPACT_ATOMS: atom_id res chain seq x y z
N MET A 1 -3.55 -1.63 16.86
CA MET A 1 -4.68 -2.45 17.34
C MET A 1 -4.99 -2.25 18.83
N LYS A 2 -4.01 -2.13 19.73
CA LYS A 2 -4.25 -1.87 21.17
C LYS A 2 -5.00 -0.55 21.46
N ASP A 3 -4.67 0.51 20.73
CA ASP A 3 -5.29 1.85 20.96
C ASP A 3 -6.77 1.93 20.60
N ASN A 4 -7.27 1.01 19.77
CA ASN A 4 -8.68 0.97 19.42
C ASN A 4 -9.51 0.31 20.53
N LEU A 5 -8.93 -0.61 21.30
CA LEU A 5 -9.66 -1.34 22.34
C LEU A 5 -10.15 -0.40 23.46
N ILE A 6 -9.31 0.58 23.82
CA ILE A 6 -9.63 1.61 24.84
C ILE A 6 -10.75 2.54 24.37
N LYS A 7 -10.88 2.80 23.06
CA LYS A 7 -11.91 3.71 22.53
C LYS A 7 -13.33 3.16 22.68
N TYR A 8 -13.50 1.83 22.66
CA TYR A 8 -14.81 1.20 22.79
C TYR A 8 -15.24 0.98 24.24
N THR A 9 -14.34 1.06 25.23
CA THR A 9 -14.69 0.80 26.63
C THR A 9 -15.65 1.86 27.19
N ILE A 10 -15.47 3.13 26.83
CA ILE A 10 -16.30 4.24 27.30
C ILE A 10 -17.77 4.11 26.82
N PRO A 11 -18.04 3.95 25.50
CA PRO A 11 -19.40 3.69 25.02
C PRO A 11 -20.07 2.46 25.66
N ILE A 12 -19.31 1.38 25.84
CA ILE A 12 -19.83 0.14 26.45
C ILE A 12 -20.19 0.37 27.92
N LEU A 13 -19.34 1.08 28.68
CA LEU A 13 -19.60 1.42 30.07
C LEU A 13 -20.87 2.28 30.22
N LEU A 14 -21.07 3.26 29.34
CA LEU A 14 -22.27 4.11 29.33
C LEU A 14 -23.54 3.30 29.08
N ILE A 15 -23.50 2.30 28.18
CA ILE A 15 -24.61 1.38 27.94
C ILE A 15 -24.87 0.51 29.17
N ILE A 16 -23.83 0.02 29.84
CA ILE A 16 -23.96 -0.80 31.05
C ILE A 16 -24.58 0.00 32.20
N ILE A 17 -24.15 1.25 32.41
CA ILE A 17 -24.72 2.13 33.43
C ILE A 17 -26.22 2.34 33.18
N GLY A 18 -26.61 2.54 31.92
CA GLY A 18 -28.01 2.72 31.54
C GLY A 18 -28.90 1.49 31.79
N LEU A 19 -28.35 0.28 31.96
CA LEU A 19 -29.12 -0.93 32.33
C LEU A 19 -29.69 -0.88 33.75
N PHE A 20 -29.16 0.01 34.60
CA PHE A 20 -29.65 0.21 35.97
C PHE A 20 -30.74 1.28 36.07
N ASP A 21 -31.06 1.97 34.97
CA ASP A 21 -32.17 2.92 34.93
C ASP A 21 -33.52 2.20 34.74
N ASN A 22 -34.58 2.80 35.31
CA ASN A 22 -35.96 2.27 35.20
C ASN A 22 -36.44 2.13 33.75
N ASP A 23 -35.91 2.96 32.86
CA ASP A 23 -36.19 2.91 31.42
C ASP A 23 -34.87 2.99 30.63
N PHE A 24 -34.39 1.81 30.26
CA PHE A 24 -33.13 1.63 29.54
C PHE A 24 -33.05 2.46 28.25
N TRP A 25 -34.13 2.52 27.47
CA TRP A 25 -34.12 3.16 26.15
C TRP A 25 -34.14 4.69 26.24
N HIS A 26 -34.73 5.21 27.31
CA HIS A 26 -34.82 6.65 27.55
C HIS A 26 -33.68 7.19 28.44
N SER A 27 -32.88 6.30 29.04
CA SER A 27 -31.67 6.66 29.77
C SER A 27 -30.74 7.58 28.93
N PRO A 28 -30.28 8.72 29.48
CA PRO A 28 -29.30 9.56 28.81
C PRO A 28 -27.96 8.82 28.60
N PHE A 29 -27.60 7.92 29.51
CA PHE A 29 -26.36 7.14 29.44
C PHE A 29 -26.43 6.10 28.31
N THR A 30 -27.53 5.36 28.19
CA THR A 30 -27.73 4.41 27.09
C THR A 30 -27.66 5.10 25.74
N ARG A 31 -28.38 6.23 25.57
CA ARG A 31 -28.39 6.98 24.30
C ARG A 31 -27.00 7.53 23.95
N ALA A 32 -26.30 8.12 24.91
CA ALA A 32 -24.94 8.62 24.71
C ALA A 32 -23.96 7.49 24.35
N GLY A 33 -24.07 6.34 25.01
CA GLY A 33 -23.26 5.17 24.73
C GLY A 33 -23.51 4.60 23.33
N ILE A 34 -24.77 4.45 22.93
CA ILE A 34 -25.14 3.98 21.58
C ILE A 34 -24.64 4.96 20.50
N ILE A 35 -24.91 6.26 20.65
CA ILE A 35 -24.46 7.29 19.70
C ILE A 35 -22.94 7.24 19.56
N SER A 36 -22.21 7.22 20.68
CA SER A 36 -20.74 7.17 20.67
C SER A 36 -20.22 5.90 19.98
N LEU A 37 -20.86 4.75 20.22
CA LEU A 37 -20.48 3.49 19.58
C LEU A 37 -20.72 3.53 18.07
N ILE A 38 -21.87 4.06 17.64
CA ILE A 38 -22.20 4.23 16.21
C ILE A 38 -21.18 5.17 15.56
N THR A 39 -20.86 6.30 16.18
CA THR A 39 -19.87 7.25 15.65
C THR A 39 -18.49 6.60 15.49
N LEU A 40 -18.03 5.81 16.47
CA LEU A 40 -16.76 5.10 16.36
C LEU A 40 -16.77 4.04 15.26
N ILE A 41 -17.87 3.30 15.09
CA ILE A 41 -18.01 2.30 14.02
C ILE A 41 -18.02 2.99 12.66
N LEU A 42 -18.80 4.07 12.50
CA LEU A 42 -18.86 4.84 11.25
C LEU A 42 -17.49 5.45 10.92
N GLY A 43 -16.82 6.05 11.90
CA GLY A 43 -15.47 6.58 11.74
C GLY A 43 -14.50 5.48 11.27
N TRP A 44 -14.51 4.32 11.92
CA TRP A 44 -13.67 3.19 11.50
C TRP A 44 -13.99 2.70 10.08
N LEU A 45 -15.27 2.62 9.70
CA LEU A 45 -15.68 2.24 8.35
C LEU A 45 -15.19 3.26 7.31
N ILE A 46 -15.30 4.55 7.60
CA ILE A 46 -14.83 5.64 6.74
C ILE A 46 -13.30 5.61 6.63
N ASP A 47 -12.58 5.42 7.73
CA ASP A 47 -11.11 5.37 7.71
C ASP A 47 -10.57 4.17 6.93
N ASN A 48 -11.32 3.05 6.92
CA ASN A 48 -10.88 1.78 6.35
C ASN A 48 -11.61 1.39 5.05
N TYR A 49 -12.46 2.26 4.50
CA TYR A 49 -13.33 1.93 3.37
C TYR A 49 -12.56 1.35 2.17
N LYS A 50 -11.38 1.86 1.84
CA LYS A 50 -10.54 1.34 0.73
C LYS A 50 -10.12 -0.12 0.96
N GLN A 51 -9.72 -0.44 2.20
CA GLN A 51 -9.33 -1.81 2.56
C GLN A 51 -10.55 -2.74 2.56
N LEU A 52 -11.70 -2.26 3.06
CA LEU A 52 -12.95 -3.01 3.06
C LEU A 52 -13.42 -3.33 1.64
N ILE A 53 -13.41 -2.34 0.73
CA ILE A 53 -13.77 -2.56 -0.68
C ILE A 53 -12.79 -3.56 -1.31
N LEU A 54 -11.49 -3.51 -1.00
CA LEU A 54 -10.52 -4.48 -1.49
C LEU A 54 -10.83 -5.89 -0.99
N ILE A 55 -11.15 -6.04 0.31
CA ILE A 55 -11.51 -7.32 0.92
C ILE A 55 -12.80 -7.86 0.29
N ILE A 56 -13.86 -7.06 0.20
CA ILE A 56 -15.14 -7.47 -0.39
C ILE A 56 -14.94 -7.93 -1.83
N ASN A 57 -14.21 -7.16 -2.63
CA ASN A 57 -13.98 -7.53 -4.02
C ASN A 57 -13.15 -8.79 -4.19
N THR A 58 -12.06 -8.92 -3.43
CA THR A 58 -11.11 -10.03 -3.60
C THR A 58 -11.58 -11.31 -2.92
N GLN A 59 -12.14 -11.22 -1.71
CA GLN A 59 -12.52 -12.37 -0.90
C GLN A 59 -13.96 -12.83 -1.13
N ILE A 60 -14.86 -11.93 -1.52
CA ILE A 60 -16.30 -12.24 -1.69
C ILE A 60 -16.67 -12.28 -3.18
N LEU A 61 -16.64 -11.14 -3.88
CA LEU A 61 -17.21 -11.02 -5.23
C LEU A 61 -16.40 -11.78 -6.31
N HIS A 62 -15.08 -11.71 -6.24
CA HIS A 62 -14.19 -12.21 -7.29
C HIS A 62 -13.15 -13.19 -6.75
N ARG A 63 -13.52 -13.96 -5.72
CA ARG A 63 -12.67 -14.93 -5.02
C ARG A 63 -11.88 -15.88 -5.92
N LYS A 64 -12.49 -16.32 -7.03
CA LYS A 64 -11.90 -17.29 -7.98
C LYS A 64 -11.22 -16.62 -9.19
N LYS A 65 -11.37 -15.31 -9.39
CA LYS A 65 -10.73 -14.60 -10.51
C LYS A 65 -9.27 -14.30 -10.19
N ASP A 66 -8.46 -14.23 -11.23
CA ASP A 66 -7.05 -13.82 -11.12
C ASP A 66 -6.97 -12.29 -11.18
N PHE A 67 -6.33 -11.70 -10.18
CA PHE A 67 -6.07 -10.27 -10.06
C PHE A 67 -4.64 -9.97 -10.46
N ARG A 68 -4.45 -9.05 -11.41
CA ARG A 68 -3.12 -8.53 -11.74
C ARG A 68 -2.71 -7.49 -10.70
N LEU A 69 -1.67 -7.78 -9.93
CA LEU A 69 -1.03 -6.90 -8.96
C LEU A 69 0.29 -6.41 -9.55
N SER A 70 0.52 -5.10 -9.49
CA SER A 70 1.79 -4.47 -9.85
C SER A 70 2.23 -3.62 -8.67
N ILE A 71 3.33 -4.01 -8.02
CA ILE A 71 3.86 -3.29 -6.86
C ILE A 71 5.16 -2.59 -7.25
N ALA A 72 5.16 -1.27 -7.11
CA ALA A 72 6.28 -0.42 -7.47
C ALA A 72 6.56 0.59 -6.36
N TYR A 73 7.77 1.13 -6.39
CA TYR A 73 8.17 2.26 -5.59
C TYR A 73 8.65 3.37 -6.51
N LEU A 74 8.40 4.62 -6.10
CA LEU A 74 8.90 5.82 -6.75
C LEU A 74 9.56 6.68 -5.67
N TYR A 75 10.73 7.21 -5.96
CA TYR A 75 11.46 8.13 -5.11
C TYR A 75 11.11 9.56 -5.45
N ARG A 76 11.05 10.36 -4.41
CA ARG A 76 11.09 11.81 -4.52
C ARG A 76 12.48 12.25 -4.11
N ILE A 77 13.27 12.67 -5.09
CA ILE A 77 14.57 13.31 -4.83
C ILE A 77 14.33 14.81 -4.99
N LYS A 78 14.49 15.54 -3.89
CA LYS A 78 14.34 16.99 -3.85
C LYS A 78 15.73 17.62 -3.65
N VAL A 79 16.07 18.57 -4.50
CA VAL A 79 17.26 19.40 -4.37
C VAL A 79 16.76 20.84 -4.30
N ASP A 80 17.02 21.50 -3.18
CA ASP A 80 16.45 22.82 -2.85
C ASP A 80 14.91 22.84 -2.99
N ASN A 81 14.38 23.53 -4.00
CA ASN A 81 12.95 23.64 -4.30
C ASN A 81 12.51 22.87 -5.55
N GLU A 82 13.40 22.08 -6.13
CA GLU A 82 13.14 21.34 -7.36
C GLU A 82 13.11 19.83 -7.14
N TYR A 83 12.43 19.12 -8.04
CA TYR A 83 12.35 17.67 -8.03
C TYR A 83 13.13 17.08 -9.21
N LEU A 84 13.98 16.09 -8.92
CA LEU A 84 14.65 15.34 -9.95
C LEU A 84 13.67 14.37 -10.61
N LEU A 85 13.53 14.49 -11.93
CA LEU A 85 12.77 13.57 -12.76
C LEU A 85 13.70 12.95 -13.80
N VAL A 86 13.43 11.69 -14.14
CA VAL A 86 14.13 10.94 -15.19
C VAL A 86 13.19 10.70 -16.36
N LYS A 87 13.75 10.65 -17.57
CA LYS A 87 12.96 10.32 -18.76
C LYS A 87 12.55 8.85 -18.70
N SER A 88 11.26 8.56 -18.87
CA SER A 88 10.79 7.17 -18.87
C SER A 88 11.41 6.39 -20.04
N ARG A 89 11.94 5.19 -19.76
CA ARG A 89 12.51 4.30 -20.79
C ARG A 89 11.47 3.84 -21.83
N THR A 90 10.21 3.75 -21.42
CA THR A 90 9.13 3.18 -22.27
C THR A 90 8.15 4.22 -22.79
N ARG A 91 8.21 5.45 -22.28
CA ARG A 91 7.24 6.50 -22.58
C ARG A 91 7.93 7.84 -22.76
N ASN A 92 7.33 8.72 -23.55
CA ASN A 92 7.90 10.03 -23.82
C ASN A 92 7.50 11.09 -22.77
N TYR A 93 7.66 10.78 -21.48
CA TYR A 93 7.46 11.73 -20.38
C TYR A 93 8.49 11.55 -19.28
N TYR A 94 8.65 12.60 -18.47
CA TYR A 94 9.50 12.58 -17.27
C TYR A 94 8.72 12.04 -16.08
N GLN A 95 9.36 11.18 -15.29
CA GLN A 95 8.79 10.53 -14.12
C GLN A 95 9.75 10.61 -12.93
N PRO A 96 9.26 10.44 -11.69
CA PRO A 96 10.14 10.23 -10.56
C PRO A 96 10.94 8.94 -10.73
N VAL A 97 12.13 8.90 -10.14
CA VAL A 97 13.02 7.74 -10.19
C VAL A 97 12.37 6.53 -9.50
N GLY A 98 12.45 5.33 -10.06
CA GLY A 98 12.00 4.11 -9.42
C GLY A 98 11.39 3.09 -10.36
N GLY A 99 10.90 1.99 -9.79
CA GLY A 99 10.44 0.86 -10.59
C GLY A 99 9.72 -0.21 -9.79
N CYS A 100 9.54 -1.36 -10.43
CA CYS A 100 8.86 -2.49 -9.82
C CYS A 100 9.75 -3.16 -8.78
N TYR A 101 9.20 -3.52 -7.62
CA TYR A 101 9.94 -4.35 -6.68
C TYR A 101 10.27 -5.71 -7.31
N LYS A 102 11.43 -6.25 -6.98
CA LYS A 102 11.80 -7.63 -7.35
C LYS A 102 11.63 -8.62 -6.20
N THR A 103 11.34 -9.86 -6.55
CA THR A 103 11.39 -10.99 -5.63
C THR A 103 12.78 -11.60 -5.58
N LEU A 104 13.08 -12.27 -4.47
CA LEU A 104 14.27 -13.11 -4.34
C LEU A 104 13.92 -14.56 -4.68
N PRO A 105 14.87 -15.40 -5.12
CA PRO A 105 14.61 -16.80 -5.43
C PRO A 105 13.98 -17.60 -4.28
N SER A 106 14.22 -17.20 -3.03
CA SER A 106 13.63 -17.81 -1.83
C SER A 106 12.12 -17.61 -1.71
N SER A 107 11.49 -16.72 -2.49
CA SER A 107 10.04 -16.49 -2.47
C SER A 107 9.23 -17.57 -3.22
N SER A 108 9.88 -18.56 -3.84
CA SER A 108 9.22 -19.60 -4.65
C SER A 108 8.18 -20.39 -3.86
N ALA A 109 8.50 -20.81 -2.64
CA ALA A 109 7.60 -21.60 -1.80
C ALA A 109 6.30 -20.86 -1.44
N ILE A 110 6.39 -19.56 -1.12
CA ILE A 110 5.21 -18.75 -0.82
C ILE A 110 4.41 -18.42 -2.08
N PHE A 111 5.08 -18.29 -3.23
CA PHE A 111 4.43 -18.08 -4.53
C PHE A 111 3.63 -19.29 -4.96
N GLU A 112 4.19 -20.50 -4.81
CA GLU A 112 3.50 -21.76 -5.06
C GLU A 112 2.28 -21.91 -4.12
N LYS A 113 2.48 -21.71 -2.81
CA LYS A 113 1.41 -21.76 -1.80
C LYS A 113 0.26 -20.81 -2.11
N LEU A 114 0.55 -19.62 -2.62
CA LEU A 114 -0.44 -18.59 -2.93
C LEU A 114 -0.93 -18.62 -4.39
N GLU A 115 -0.55 -19.63 -5.18
CA GLU A 115 -0.92 -19.76 -6.59
C GLU A 115 -0.54 -18.51 -7.42
N VAL A 116 0.61 -17.89 -7.12
CA VAL A 116 1.08 -16.65 -7.78
C VAL A 116 1.65 -16.98 -9.14
N LYS A 117 1.19 -16.28 -10.17
CA LYS A 117 1.67 -16.45 -11.55
C LYS A 117 2.42 -15.20 -12.00
N PRO A 118 3.62 -15.31 -12.62
CA PRO A 118 4.34 -14.15 -13.12
C PRO A 118 3.60 -13.50 -14.30
N ASP A 119 3.65 -12.16 -14.40
CA ASP A 119 3.16 -11.45 -15.58
C ASP A 119 4.21 -11.45 -16.69
N ARG A 120 4.08 -12.39 -17.63
CA ARG A 120 5.01 -12.53 -18.77
C ARG A 120 4.78 -11.52 -19.89
N LYS A 121 3.82 -10.58 -19.75
CA LYS A 121 3.46 -9.63 -20.80
C LYS A 121 4.37 -8.39 -20.87
N PHE A 122 5.29 -8.22 -19.91
CA PHE A 122 6.26 -7.14 -19.91
C PHE A 122 7.62 -7.66 -20.39
N GLU A 123 7.89 -7.44 -21.68
CA GLU A 123 9.20 -7.61 -22.28
C GLU A 123 10.00 -6.32 -22.11
N THR A 124 11.22 -6.43 -21.61
CA THR A 124 12.21 -5.35 -21.60
C THR A 124 13.24 -5.62 -22.69
N GLU A 125 14.08 -4.64 -23.01
CA GLU A 125 15.19 -4.79 -23.98
C GLU A 125 16.13 -5.96 -23.63
N LYS A 126 16.15 -6.40 -22.36
CA LYS A 126 16.93 -7.54 -21.85
C LYS A 126 16.12 -8.84 -21.71
N GLY A 127 14.92 -8.91 -22.30
CA GLY A 127 13.99 -10.05 -22.24
C GLY A 127 12.85 -9.88 -21.24
N ILE A 128 12.13 -10.96 -20.92
CA ILE A 128 11.05 -10.96 -19.92
C ILE A 128 11.61 -10.47 -18.58
N ALA A 129 10.99 -9.43 -17.99
CA ALA A 129 11.41 -8.87 -16.71
C ALA A 129 11.34 -9.94 -15.60
N LYS A 130 12.47 -10.57 -15.29
CA LYS A 130 12.55 -11.65 -14.30
C LYS A 130 12.34 -11.06 -12.90
N ASN A 131 11.55 -11.79 -12.11
CA ASN A 131 11.28 -11.54 -10.70
C ASN A 131 10.53 -10.24 -10.36
N ASP A 132 9.96 -9.54 -11.34
CA ASP A 132 9.13 -8.36 -11.06
C ASP A 132 7.89 -8.75 -10.25
N LEU A 133 7.54 -7.95 -9.25
CA LEU A 133 6.26 -8.01 -8.52
C LEU A 133 5.10 -7.44 -9.34
N ARG A 134 5.06 -7.84 -10.61
CA ARG A 134 3.94 -7.77 -11.55
C ARG A 134 3.45 -9.20 -11.71
N VAL A 135 2.39 -9.54 -10.99
CA VAL A 135 1.94 -10.93 -10.84
C VAL A 135 0.43 -11.03 -10.94
N TYR A 136 -0.07 -12.23 -11.22
CA TYR A 136 -1.47 -12.59 -11.09
C TYR A 136 -1.66 -13.42 -9.82
N VAL A 137 -2.63 -13.03 -9.00
CA VAL A 137 -2.96 -13.71 -7.74
C VAL A 137 -4.46 -13.98 -7.70
N ARG A 138 -4.86 -15.19 -7.32
CA ARG A 138 -6.28 -15.54 -7.14
C ARG A 138 -6.91 -14.64 -6.08
N GLY A 139 -8.14 -14.17 -6.28
CA GLY A 139 -8.84 -13.27 -5.35
C GLY A 139 -8.75 -13.71 -3.88
N LYS A 140 -9.01 -15.00 -3.59
CA LYS A 140 -8.85 -15.61 -2.25
C LYS A 140 -7.49 -15.36 -1.60
N ASN A 141 -6.42 -15.24 -2.38
CA ASN A 141 -5.04 -15.17 -1.90
C ASN A 141 -4.49 -13.74 -1.89
N VAL A 142 -5.21 -12.74 -2.40
CA VAL A 142 -4.71 -11.34 -2.50
C VAL A 142 -4.33 -10.77 -1.14
N ILE A 143 -5.17 -10.95 -0.11
CA ILE A 143 -4.88 -10.42 1.23
C ILE A 143 -3.65 -11.11 1.84
N SER A 144 -3.52 -12.43 1.67
CA SER A 144 -2.34 -13.18 2.13
C SER A 144 -1.07 -12.76 1.40
N PHE A 145 -1.17 -12.47 0.11
CA PHE A 145 -0.06 -11.95 -0.69
C PHE A 145 0.38 -10.55 -0.21
N LEU A 146 -0.57 -9.65 0.06
CA LEU A 146 -0.24 -8.31 0.60
C LEU A 146 0.39 -8.41 1.99
N LYS A 147 -0.09 -9.30 2.86
CA LYS A 147 0.55 -9.57 4.16
C LYS A 147 1.98 -10.09 4.01
N TRP A 148 2.22 -11.00 3.06
CA TRP A 148 3.58 -11.44 2.75
C TRP A 148 4.43 -10.27 2.26
N PHE A 149 3.90 -9.44 1.36
CA PHE A 149 4.60 -8.26 0.87
C PHE A 149 4.97 -7.31 2.03
N ASP A 150 4.04 -7.02 2.95
CA ASP A 150 4.27 -6.17 4.12
C ASP A 150 5.30 -6.74 5.09
N SER A 151 5.46 -8.07 5.13
CA SER A 151 6.45 -8.74 5.97
C SER A 151 7.90 -8.47 5.55
N LYS A 152 8.13 -7.92 4.35
CA LYS A 152 9.45 -7.65 3.75
C LYS A 152 10.34 -8.89 3.55
N LYS A 153 9.81 -10.10 3.74
CA LYS A 153 10.56 -11.36 3.57
C LYS A 153 10.71 -11.72 2.09
N ASP A 154 11.90 -12.20 1.74
CA ASP A 154 12.20 -12.80 0.43
C ASP A 154 11.90 -11.90 -0.78
N ARG A 155 12.04 -10.58 -0.60
CA ARG A 155 11.89 -9.58 -1.66
C ARG A 155 12.88 -8.46 -1.49
N GLU A 156 13.02 -7.65 -2.55
CA GLU A 156 13.72 -6.38 -2.50
C GLU A 156 13.11 -5.46 -1.42
N ILE A 157 13.96 -4.95 -0.54
CA ILE A 157 13.61 -4.01 0.54
C ILE A 157 14.29 -2.66 0.39
N SER A 158 15.33 -2.60 -0.43
CA SER A 158 16.18 -1.43 -0.62
C SER A 158 15.89 -0.79 -1.97
N PRO A 159 15.88 0.56 -2.03
CA PRO A 159 15.79 1.31 -3.27
C PRO A 159 17.06 1.28 -4.13
N TRP A 160 18.14 0.71 -3.60
CA TRP A 160 19.47 0.84 -4.17
C TRP A 160 19.59 0.42 -5.63
N ARG A 161 18.85 -0.61 -6.04
CA ARG A 161 18.90 -1.14 -7.40
C ARG A 161 18.42 -0.12 -8.43
N GLU A 162 17.21 0.41 -8.29
CA GLU A 162 16.67 1.39 -9.25
C GLU A 162 17.44 2.72 -9.19
N PHE A 163 17.91 3.14 -8.02
CA PHE A 163 18.81 4.29 -7.90
C PHE A 163 20.07 4.12 -8.76
N CYS A 164 20.73 2.96 -8.67
CA CYS A 164 21.89 2.66 -9.51
C CYS A 164 21.53 2.55 -11.00
N GLU A 165 20.42 1.88 -11.32
CA GLU A 165 20.01 1.63 -12.71
C GLU A 165 19.57 2.89 -13.45
N GLU A 166 18.89 3.83 -12.78
CA GLU A 166 18.33 5.03 -13.44
C GLU A 166 19.18 6.28 -13.30
N LEU A 167 20.00 6.40 -12.25
CA LEU A 167 20.79 7.62 -12.01
C LEU A 167 22.28 7.44 -12.24
N ILE A 168 22.85 6.33 -11.76
CA ILE A 168 24.28 6.09 -11.88
C ILE A 168 24.62 5.51 -13.25
N SER A 169 23.88 4.51 -13.70
CA SER A 169 24.15 3.81 -14.96
C SER A 169 23.84 4.65 -16.20
N GLU A 170 22.98 5.67 -16.05
CA GLU A 170 22.64 6.64 -17.10
C GLU A 170 23.49 7.92 -17.00
N ASP A 171 24.55 7.90 -16.19
CA ASP A 171 25.49 9.02 -15.97
C ASP A 171 24.84 10.34 -15.52
N ILE A 172 23.64 10.29 -14.92
CA ILE A 172 22.97 11.46 -14.31
C ILE A 172 23.69 11.86 -13.02
N LEU A 173 24.15 10.88 -12.23
CA LEU A 173 24.89 11.09 -10.99
C LEU A 173 26.21 10.28 -10.96
N PRO A 174 27.29 10.82 -10.38
CA PRO A 174 28.57 10.13 -10.32
C PRO A 174 28.61 9.03 -9.24
N TRP A 175 28.90 7.79 -9.62
CA TRP A 175 29.03 6.63 -8.70
C TRP A 175 29.89 6.89 -7.46
N ARG A 176 31.04 7.57 -7.61
CA ARG A 176 32.04 7.71 -6.53
C ARG A 176 31.50 8.47 -5.32
N GLN A 177 30.59 9.42 -5.54
CA GLN A 177 30.00 10.26 -4.50
C GLN A 177 28.83 9.57 -3.81
N PHE A 178 28.13 8.67 -4.53
CA PHE A 178 26.98 7.94 -4.04
C PHE A 178 27.34 6.46 -3.85
N ARG A 179 28.16 6.15 -2.83
CA ARG A 179 28.47 4.76 -2.46
C ARG A 179 27.40 4.12 -1.58
N PHE A 180 26.68 4.95 -0.83
CA PHE A 180 25.54 4.59 -0.01
C PHE A 180 24.57 5.77 -0.01
N ILE A 181 23.29 5.48 0.24
CA ILE A 181 22.24 6.48 0.37
C ILE A 181 21.44 6.20 1.63
N ASP A 182 21.12 7.26 2.35
CA ASP A 182 20.11 7.22 3.39
C ASP A 182 18.74 7.51 2.76
N TYR A 183 17.74 6.75 3.17
CA TYR A 183 16.39 6.92 2.67
C TYR A 183 15.38 6.64 3.78
N VAL A 184 14.30 7.42 3.78
CA VAL A 184 13.14 7.16 4.63
C VAL A 184 12.15 6.34 3.82
N GLY A 185 11.84 5.14 4.31
CA GLY A 185 10.86 4.26 3.66
C GLY A 185 9.43 4.78 3.83
N PHE A 186 8.81 5.24 2.75
CA PHE A 186 7.41 5.64 2.68
C PHE A 186 6.53 4.53 2.05
N PRO A 187 5.19 4.56 2.19
CA PRO A 187 4.33 3.52 1.66
C PRO A 187 4.44 3.37 0.13
N PHE A 188 4.30 2.12 -0.33
CA PHE A 188 4.48 1.67 -1.72
C PHE A 188 3.19 1.80 -2.56
N LEU A 189 3.33 1.82 -3.89
CA LEU A 189 2.20 1.84 -4.82
C LEU A 189 1.78 0.40 -5.18
N VAL A 190 0.56 0.00 -4.81
CA VAL A 190 -0.07 -1.22 -5.33
C VAL A 190 -1.10 -0.83 -6.37
N GLN A 191 -0.88 -1.25 -7.62
CA GLN A 191 -1.86 -1.10 -8.68
C GLN A 191 -2.52 -2.46 -8.97
N VAL A 192 -3.84 -2.52 -8.78
CA VAL A 192 -4.66 -3.69 -9.14
C VAL A 192 -5.38 -3.37 -10.46
N LYS A 193 -5.20 -4.18 -11.51
CA LYS A 193 -5.72 -3.82 -12.85
C LYS A 193 -7.21 -4.18 -13.07
N SER A 194 -7.77 -5.09 -12.27
CA SER A 194 -9.20 -5.48 -12.36
C SER A 194 -10.13 -4.61 -11.50
N ILE A 195 -9.58 -3.78 -10.63
CA ILE A 195 -10.26 -2.72 -9.87
C ILE A 195 -9.22 -1.64 -9.68
N GLN A 196 -9.42 -0.47 -10.28
CA GLN A 196 -8.43 0.59 -10.35
C GLN A 196 -8.15 1.17 -8.94
N TYR A 197 -7.27 0.51 -8.18
CA TYR A 197 -6.67 1.06 -6.97
C TYR A 197 -5.38 1.77 -7.38
N SER A 198 -5.41 3.10 -7.44
CA SER A 198 -4.21 3.90 -7.26
C SER A 198 -4.10 4.18 -5.77
N ILE A 199 -3.28 3.43 -5.04
CA ILE A 199 -2.83 3.88 -3.72
C ILE A 199 -1.77 4.95 -3.96
N THR A 200 -2.17 6.11 -4.47
CA THR A 200 -1.36 7.32 -4.48
C THR A 200 -1.59 7.96 -3.12
N PHE A 201 -0.61 7.93 -2.22
CA PHE A 201 -0.61 8.83 -1.08
C PHE A 201 -0.05 10.17 -1.54
N THR A 202 -0.94 11.12 -1.75
CA THR A 202 -0.61 12.53 -1.59
C THR A 202 -0.34 12.75 -0.10
N VAL A 203 0.87 13.19 0.24
CA VAL A 203 1.12 13.81 1.54
C VAL A 203 0.85 15.29 1.33
N GLU A 204 -0.30 15.77 1.79
CA GLU A 204 -0.50 17.21 2.01
C GLU A 204 0.28 17.60 3.26
N GLY A 205 1.31 18.42 3.04
CA GLY A 205 1.72 19.46 3.97
C GLY A 205 1.48 20.79 3.25
N LEU A 206 0.32 21.39 3.49
CA LEU A 206 0.07 22.79 3.17
C LEU A 206 0.95 23.67 4.08
N SER A 207 1.81 24.46 3.46
CA SER A 207 1.85 25.89 3.76
C SER A 207 2.40 26.63 2.53
N ASP A 208 1.49 27.37 1.89
CA ASP A 208 1.72 28.59 1.13
C ASP A 208 2.77 28.61 0.02
N ALA A 209 2.28 28.65 -1.23
CA ALA A 209 2.43 29.86 -2.05
C ALA A 209 1.62 29.71 -3.35
N LYS A 210 0.68 30.64 -3.54
CA LYS A 210 0.11 30.99 -4.84
C LYS A 210 1.18 31.62 -5.73
N ALA A 211 1.24 31.19 -6.98
CA ALA A 211 1.31 31.99 -8.22
C ALA A 211 1.76 31.09 -9.36
#